data_AF-A0A1Y2IV82-F1
#
_entry.id   AF-A0A1Y2IV82-F1
#
_cell.length_a   1.000
_cell.length_b   1.000
_cell.length_c   1.000
_cell.angle_alpha   90.00
_cell.angle_beta   90.00
_cell.angle_gamma   90.00
#
_symmetry.space_group_name_H-M   'P 1'
#
loop_
_entity.id
_entity.type
_entity.pdbx_description
1 polymer ?
#
loop_
_entity_poly.entity_id
_entity_poly.type
_entity_poly.pdbx_seq_one_letter_code
_entity_poly.pdbx_strand_id
1 'polypeptide(L)'
;MPVRRARSASTGNCQVVPADGELPCTQPGYREHPRLCNVHRKEYGQLTAAYKATSEEAEMFYAEVRAREASVDASNAFAVDDALELVRMCVDKIDKEIRERQEHHRRFFVELDDGHEAWIEGLRKKRQIVENTAAQISLAHVREMAPDRWQTDHELFPPLPRQRTYSSQVEMESMSWTTLTDHRRSSTSPSYATLPNAPSWTHAPVTLCRARLRLEHQIIGGGIVYCSAPADGWSRWCAEHQKDFEIALYHGNKKISDCNELGEAALQIERAVRTHASTITLAEVDRHIEFIRHYLTAIHEVVESGRNLERFTGPAPYPYIPPLKRSAALVLIKSLENIQASLLKAHQRLFLQQDQPREGRFGSALLVGLLVGSMAAWFGMSSIASWLIGGAAVLVLS
;
A
#
# COMPACT_ATOMS: atom_id res chain seq x y z
N MET A 1 -47.97 15.93 -31.14
CA MET A 1 -46.63 16.26 -30.62
C MET A 1 -46.81 17.01 -29.29
N PRO A 2 -46.52 16.40 -28.13
CA PRO A 2 -46.67 17.09 -26.85
C PRO A 2 -45.67 18.24 -26.76
N VAL A 3 -46.19 19.45 -26.57
CA VAL A 3 -45.42 20.67 -26.33
C VAL A 3 -44.60 20.46 -25.05
N ARG A 4 -43.27 20.36 -25.17
CA ARG A 4 -42.37 20.29 -24.01
C ARG A 4 -42.61 21.54 -23.17
N ARG A 5 -43.20 21.39 -21.98
CA ARG A 5 -43.30 22.46 -20.99
C ARG A 5 -41.91 23.07 -20.82
N ALA A 6 -41.82 24.38 -21.03
CA ALA A 6 -40.59 25.13 -20.79
C ALA A 6 -40.15 24.83 -19.36
N ARG A 7 -38.96 24.24 -19.20
CA ARG A 7 -38.35 24.05 -17.89
C ARG A 7 -38.22 25.43 -17.28
N SER A 8 -38.95 25.69 -16.19
CA SER A 8 -38.90 26.96 -15.45
C SER A 8 -37.43 27.33 -15.25
N ALA A 9 -37.02 28.47 -15.84
CA ALA A 9 -35.68 28.99 -15.65
C ALA A 9 -35.49 29.17 -14.15
N SER A 10 -34.46 28.55 -13.57
CA SER A 10 -34.06 28.90 -12.21
C SER A 10 -33.66 30.37 -12.26
N THR A 11 -34.13 31.17 -11.33
CA THR A 11 -34.03 32.65 -11.33
C THR A 11 -32.60 33.19 -11.12
N GLY A 12 -31.57 32.38 -11.33
CA GLY A 12 -30.16 32.75 -11.15
C GLY A 12 -29.40 32.94 -12.47
N ASN A 13 -28.45 33.87 -12.45
CA ASN A 13 -27.44 34.04 -13.51
C ASN A 13 -26.50 32.82 -13.58
N CYS A 14 -25.80 32.68 -14.69
CA CYS A 14 -24.77 31.67 -14.90
C CYS A 14 -23.66 31.76 -13.85
N GLN A 15 -23.33 30.65 -13.21
CA GLN A 15 -22.32 30.50 -12.15
C GLN A 15 -20.98 30.01 -12.69
N VAL A 16 -20.59 30.45 -13.89
CA VAL A 16 -19.23 30.21 -14.37
C VAL A 16 -18.28 31.11 -13.60
N VAL A 17 -17.11 30.61 -13.23
CA VAL A 17 -16.03 31.43 -12.64
C VAL A 17 -15.27 32.06 -13.80
N PRO A 18 -15.27 33.39 -13.96
CA PRO A 18 -14.58 34.06 -15.08
C PRO A 18 -13.08 33.73 -15.06
N ALA A 19 -12.50 33.48 -16.24
CA ALA A 19 -11.05 33.37 -16.36
C ALA A 19 -10.40 34.74 -16.16
N ASP A 20 -9.06 34.78 -16.05
CA ASP A 20 -8.32 36.03 -15.85
C ASP A 20 -8.61 37.02 -16.98
N GLY A 21 -9.26 38.14 -16.64
CA GLY A 21 -9.67 39.18 -17.59
C GLY A 21 -11.06 38.99 -18.23
N GLU A 22 -11.78 37.91 -17.95
CA GLU A 22 -13.16 37.73 -18.40
C GLU A 22 -14.16 38.46 -17.47
N LEU A 23 -15.22 39.02 -18.06
CA LEU A 23 -16.33 39.57 -17.28
C LEU A 23 -17.30 38.46 -16.81
N PRO A 24 -17.96 38.62 -15.65
CA PRO A 24 -19.00 37.71 -15.20
C PRO A 24 -20.11 37.51 -16.24
N CYS A 25 -20.56 36.26 -16.41
CA CYS A 25 -21.61 35.94 -17.36
C CYS A 25 -22.98 36.43 -16.85
N THR A 26 -23.63 37.29 -17.64
CA THR A 26 -24.97 37.85 -17.34
C THR A 26 -26.13 36.98 -17.85
N GLN A 27 -25.83 35.90 -18.59
CA GLN A 27 -26.85 35.02 -19.14
C GLN A 27 -27.53 34.17 -18.05
N PRO A 28 -28.82 33.85 -18.18
CA PRO A 28 -29.51 32.99 -17.21
C PRO A 28 -28.95 31.58 -17.21
N GLY A 29 -28.76 31.01 -16.01
CA GLY A 29 -28.30 29.64 -15.80
C GLY A 29 -29.44 28.64 -15.73
N TYR A 30 -29.19 27.41 -16.15
CA TYR A 30 -30.15 26.30 -16.05
C TYR A 30 -29.64 25.22 -15.09
N ARG A 31 -30.57 24.50 -14.43
CA ARG A 31 -30.34 23.46 -13.39
C ARG A 31 -29.88 24.02 -12.06
N GLU A 32 -29.56 23.18 -11.08
CA GLU A 32 -29.31 23.60 -9.70
C GLU A 32 -27.82 23.71 -9.35
N HIS A 33 -26.92 22.91 -9.94
CA HIS A 33 -25.50 22.99 -9.61
C HIS A 33 -24.56 22.30 -10.64
N PRO A 34 -23.51 23.00 -11.14
CA PRO A 34 -23.43 24.45 -11.26
C PRO A 34 -24.50 24.98 -12.24
N ARG A 35 -25.04 26.18 -12.00
CA ARG A 35 -26.04 26.80 -12.88
C ARG A 35 -25.36 27.39 -14.10
N LEU A 36 -25.39 26.70 -15.24
CA LEU A 36 -24.68 27.15 -16.44
C LEU A 36 -25.65 27.59 -17.54
N CYS A 37 -25.32 28.67 -18.25
CA CYS A 37 -26.01 29.02 -19.50
C CYS A 37 -25.66 28.01 -20.60
N ASN A 38 -26.35 28.05 -21.75
CA ASN A 38 -26.14 27.06 -22.82
C ASN A 38 -24.71 27.05 -23.39
N VAL A 39 -24.01 28.18 -23.39
CA VAL A 39 -22.63 28.30 -23.87
C VAL A 39 -21.67 27.61 -22.90
N HIS A 40 -21.64 28.05 -21.64
CA HIS A 40 -20.78 27.46 -20.60
C HIS A 40 -21.09 25.99 -20.31
N ARG A 41 -22.33 25.55 -20.56
CA ARG A 41 -22.69 24.13 -20.45
C ARG A 41 -22.08 23.25 -21.55
N LYS A 42 -21.89 23.79 -22.76
CA LYS A 42 -21.15 23.10 -23.82
C LYS A 42 -19.67 23.01 -23.48
N GLU A 43 -19.09 24.12 -23.02
CA GLU A 43 -17.70 24.17 -22.54
C GLU A 43 -17.46 23.17 -21.39
N TYR A 44 -18.36 23.14 -20.39
CA TYR A 44 -18.35 22.14 -19.32
C TYR A 44 -18.29 20.71 -19.87
N GLY A 45 -19.16 20.40 -20.83
CA GLY A 45 -19.19 19.09 -21.48
C GLY A 45 -17.91 18.76 -22.22
N GLN A 46 -17.31 19.75 -22.91
CA GLN A 46 -16.05 19.61 -23.63
C GLN A 46 -14.87 19.34 -22.70
N LEU A 47 -14.70 20.16 -21.65
CA LEU A 47 -13.65 19.97 -20.65
C LEU A 47 -13.84 18.66 -19.89
N THR A 48 -15.09 18.29 -19.58
CA THR A 48 -15.41 16.98 -19.01
C THR A 48 -14.99 15.82 -19.92
N ALA A 49 -15.29 15.91 -21.21
CA ALA A 49 -14.91 14.88 -22.17
C ALA A 49 -13.39 14.78 -22.32
N ALA A 50 -12.69 15.93 -22.35
CA ALA A 50 -11.24 15.98 -22.45
C ALA A 50 -10.54 15.27 -21.29
N TYR A 51 -10.87 15.64 -20.03
CA TYR A 51 -10.20 15.00 -18.89
C TYR A 51 -10.57 13.51 -18.77
N LYS A 52 -11.76 13.09 -19.20
CA LYS A 52 -12.15 11.67 -19.20
C LYS A 52 -11.36 10.85 -20.22
N ALA A 53 -11.18 11.39 -21.43
CA ALA A 53 -10.35 10.74 -22.45
C ALA A 53 -8.90 10.60 -21.96
N THR A 54 -8.32 11.66 -21.38
CA THR A 54 -6.99 11.60 -20.78
C THR A 54 -6.93 10.59 -19.62
N SER A 55 -7.99 10.50 -18.81
CA SER A 55 -8.08 9.53 -17.71
C SER A 55 -8.08 8.08 -18.20
N GLU A 56 -8.84 7.77 -19.25
CA GLU A 56 -8.84 6.44 -19.87
C GLU A 56 -7.45 6.07 -20.40
N GLU A 57 -6.78 6.99 -21.09
CA GLU A 57 -5.40 6.80 -21.55
C GLU A 57 -4.42 6.60 -20.37
N ALA A 58 -4.52 7.42 -19.33
CA ALA A 58 -3.66 7.32 -18.15
C ALA A 58 -3.83 5.97 -17.43
N GLU A 59 -5.07 5.47 -17.29
CA GLU A 59 -5.33 4.15 -16.71
C GLU A 59 -4.76 3.01 -17.58
N MET A 60 -4.84 3.12 -18.91
CA MET A 60 -4.23 2.13 -19.81
C MET A 60 -2.71 2.07 -19.61
N PHE A 61 -2.03 3.21 -19.65
CA PHE A 61 -0.57 3.27 -19.40
C PHE A 61 -0.22 2.78 -18.01
N TYR A 62 -0.99 3.17 -16.98
CA TYR A 62 -0.76 2.73 -15.62
C TYR A 62 -0.87 1.21 -15.51
N ALA A 63 -1.91 0.59 -16.09
CA ALA A 63 -2.06 -0.86 -16.09
C ALA A 63 -0.88 -1.56 -16.80
N GLU A 64 -0.40 -1.02 -17.91
CA GLU A 64 0.74 -1.56 -18.64
C GLU A 64 2.06 -1.46 -17.86
N VAL A 65 2.34 -0.30 -17.24
CA VAL A 65 3.50 -0.12 -16.35
C VAL A 65 3.47 -1.14 -15.20
N ARG A 66 2.29 -1.32 -14.57
CA ARG A 66 2.12 -2.30 -13.48
C ARG A 66 2.32 -3.74 -13.95
N ALA A 67 1.97 -4.06 -15.20
CA ALA A 67 2.22 -5.39 -15.78
C ALA A 67 3.72 -5.62 -16.04
N ARG A 68 4.43 -4.59 -16.51
CA ARG A 68 5.85 -4.68 -16.87
C ARG A 68 6.79 -4.62 -15.66
N GLU A 69 6.41 -3.99 -14.55
CA GLU A 69 7.22 -3.87 -13.34
C GLU A 69 7.88 -5.20 -12.90
N ALA A 70 7.16 -6.32 -13.05
CA ALA A 70 7.65 -7.64 -12.65
C ALA A 70 8.34 -8.45 -13.78
N SER A 71 8.26 -7.99 -15.04
CA SER A 71 8.67 -8.78 -16.21
C SER A 71 9.79 -8.17 -17.04
N VAL A 72 10.24 -6.94 -16.73
CA VAL A 72 11.35 -6.30 -17.47
C VAL A 72 12.64 -7.06 -17.19
N ASP A 73 13.26 -7.54 -18.26
CA ASP A 73 14.60 -8.11 -18.23
C ASP A 73 15.63 -6.99 -18.07
N ALA A 74 16.19 -6.86 -16.87
CA ALA A 74 17.16 -5.83 -16.54
C ALA A 74 18.48 -5.94 -17.33
N SER A 75 18.79 -7.12 -17.89
CA SER A 75 19.98 -7.35 -18.70
C SER A 75 19.84 -6.81 -20.13
N ASN A 76 18.61 -6.62 -20.61
CA ASN A 76 18.31 -6.13 -21.94
C ASN A 76 18.08 -4.62 -21.93
N ALA A 77 19.09 -3.85 -22.35
CA ALA A 77 19.03 -2.38 -22.38
C ALA A 77 17.82 -1.85 -23.17
N PHE A 78 17.46 -2.47 -24.30
CA PHE A 78 16.31 -2.04 -25.09
C PHE A 78 14.98 -2.23 -24.34
N ALA A 79 14.83 -3.33 -23.61
CA ALA A 79 13.63 -3.59 -22.81
C ALA A 79 13.51 -2.60 -21.62
N VAL A 80 14.64 -2.22 -21.04
CA VAL A 80 14.73 -1.20 -19.99
C VAL A 80 14.33 0.18 -20.53
N ASP A 81 14.91 0.60 -21.66
CA ASP A 81 14.60 1.89 -22.28
C ASP A 81 13.12 1.99 -22.68
N ASP A 82 12.57 0.95 -23.30
CA ASP A 82 11.15 0.88 -23.68
C ASP A 82 10.23 0.95 -22.44
N ALA A 83 10.60 0.29 -21.33
CA ALA A 83 9.85 0.38 -20.08
C ALA A 83 9.93 1.77 -19.43
N LEU A 84 11.08 2.43 -19.47
CA LEU A 84 11.25 3.79 -18.96
C LEU A 84 10.48 4.82 -19.80
N GLU A 85 10.45 4.63 -21.12
CA GLU A 85 9.62 5.45 -22.01
C GLU A 85 8.13 5.30 -21.68
N LEU A 86 7.66 4.07 -21.47
CA LEU A 86 6.28 3.81 -21.05
C LEU A 86 5.94 4.48 -19.71
N VAL A 87 6.86 4.42 -18.74
CA VAL A 87 6.71 5.12 -17.46
C VAL A 87 6.59 6.63 -17.67
N ARG A 88 7.44 7.24 -18.51
CA ARG A 88 7.37 8.67 -18.84
C ARG A 88 6.03 9.04 -19.44
N MET A 89 5.54 8.28 -20.43
CA MET A 89 4.22 8.49 -21.02
C MET A 89 3.10 8.40 -19.99
N CYS A 90 3.18 7.45 -19.06
CA CYS A 90 2.20 7.30 -17.98
C CYS A 90 2.18 8.53 -17.06
N VAL A 91 3.35 9.02 -16.61
CA VAL A 91 3.46 10.24 -15.79
C VAL A 91 2.88 11.45 -16.51
N ASP A 92 3.23 11.64 -17.79
CA ASP A 92 2.73 12.76 -18.60
C ASP A 92 1.21 12.76 -18.71
N LYS A 93 0.58 11.58 -18.85
CA LYS A 93 -0.87 11.44 -18.93
C LYS A 93 -1.56 11.70 -17.59
N ILE A 94 -0.99 11.22 -16.47
CA ILE A 94 -1.50 11.53 -15.14
C ILE A 94 -1.40 13.03 -14.85
N ASP A 95 -0.26 13.66 -15.16
CA ASP A 95 -0.06 15.09 -14.95
C ASP A 95 -1.00 15.92 -15.83
N LYS A 96 -1.25 15.47 -17.07
CA LYS A 96 -2.25 16.08 -17.94
C LYS A 96 -3.66 15.96 -17.36
N GLU A 97 -4.07 14.78 -16.87
CA GLU A 97 -5.39 14.59 -16.25
C GLU A 97 -5.56 15.52 -15.04
N ILE A 98 -4.55 15.61 -14.16
CA ILE A 98 -4.57 16.50 -12.99
C ILE A 98 -4.83 17.94 -13.42
N ARG A 99 -4.07 18.46 -14.40
CA ARG A 99 -4.23 19.82 -14.92
C ARG A 99 -5.61 20.05 -15.52
N GLU A 100 -6.12 19.14 -16.34
CA GLU A 100 -7.44 19.28 -16.99
C GLU A 100 -8.58 19.26 -15.98
N ARG A 101 -8.48 18.43 -14.92
CA ARG A 101 -9.46 18.40 -13.82
C ARG A 101 -9.42 19.67 -12.98
N GLN A 102 -8.23 20.14 -12.62
CA GLN A 102 -8.06 21.40 -11.89
C GLN A 102 -8.61 22.57 -12.70
N GLU A 103 -8.37 22.61 -14.01
CA GLU A 103 -8.89 23.65 -14.89
C GLU A 103 -10.43 23.61 -14.98
N HIS A 104 -10.99 22.42 -15.23
CA HIS A 104 -12.43 22.21 -15.22
C HIS A 104 -13.04 22.67 -13.89
N HIS A 105 -12.41 22.30 -12.77
CA HIS A 105 -12.90 22.67 -11.46
C HIS A 105 -12.85 24.19 -11.24
N ARG A 106 -11.68 24.82 -11.46
CA ARG A 106 -11.45 26.27 -11.35
C ARG A 106 -12.44 27.08 -12.18
N ARG A 107 -12.81 26.59 -13.36
CA ARG A 107 -13.73 27.27 -14.29
C ARG A 107 -15.20 27.23 -13.86
N PHE A 108 -15.64 26.19 -13.15
CA PHE A 108 -17.07 25.95 -12.88
C PHE A 108 -17.46 25.91 -11.41
N PHE A 109 -16.48 25.91 -10.49
CA PHE A 109 -16.71 25.80 -9.06
C PHE A 109 -15.85 26.82 -8.31
N VAL A 110 -16.47 27.53 -7.37
CA VAL A 110 -15.81 28.56 -6.55
C VAL A 110 -14.95 27.91 -5.46
N GLU A 111 -15.43 26.81 -4.88
CA GLU A 111 -14.78 26.08 -3.79
C GLU A 111 -14.40 24.69 -4.26
N LEU A 112 -13.20 24.24 -3.88
CA LEU A 112 -12.71 22.87 -4.13
C LEU A 112 -13.59 21.88 -3.35
N ASP A 113 -14.29 20.99 -4.06
CA ASP A 113 -15.02 19.89 -3.43
C ASP A 113 -14.04 18.87 -2.84
N ASP A 114 -14.29 18.40 -1.62
CA ASP A 114 -13.49 17.37 -0.94
C ASP A 114 -13.35 16.11 -1.81
N GLY A 115 -14.39 15.75 -2.54
CA GLY A 115 -14.38 14.63 -3.48
C GLY A 115 -13.42 14.84 -4.65
N HIS A 116 -13.33 16.07 -5.16
CA HIS A 116 -12.38 16.43 -6.21
C HIS A 116 -10.94 16.42 -5.70
N GLU A 117 -10.70 16.98 -4.51
CA GLU A 117 -9.37 16.98 -3.89
C GLU A 117 -8.87 15.56 -3.62
N ALA A 118 -9.71 14.71 -3.03
CA ALA A 118 -9.40 13.31 -2.78
C ALA A 118 -9.07 12.55 -4.09
N TRP A 119 -9.75 12.88 -5.19
CA TRP A 119 -9.44 12.31 -6.51
C TRP A 119 -8.06 12.73 -7.01
N ILE A 120 -7.77 14.03 -6.99
CA ILE A 120 -6.45 14.56 -7.41
C ILE A 120 -5.33 13.96 -6.57
N GLU A 121 -5.54 13.81 -5.27
CA GLU A 121 -4.58 13.16 -4.38
C GLU A 121 -4.38 11.67 -4.72
N GLY A 122 -5.46 10.98 -5.11
CA GLY A 122 -5.37 9.63 -5.67
C GLY A 122 -4.50 9.55 -6.94
N LEU A 123 -4.61 10.53 -7.84
CA LEU A 123 -3.77 10.62 -9.04
C LEU A 123 -2.30 10.90 -8.70
N ARG A 124 -2.03 11.79 -7.75
CA ARG A 124 -0.65 12.06 -7.27
C ARG A 124 0.00 10.80 -6.68
N LYS A 125 -0.76 10.01 -5.91
CA LYS A 125 -0.27 8.71 -5.40
C LYS A 125 0.04 7.73 -6.53
N LYS A 126 -0.79 7.66 -7.57
CA LYS A 126 -0.50 6.83 -8.77
C LYS A 126 0.77 7.29 -9.48
N ARG A 127 0.93 8.60 -9.66
CA ARG A 127 2.14 9.21 -10.24
C ARG A 127 3.40 8.79 -9.46
N GLN A 128 3.38 8.92 -8.13
CA GLN A 128 4.50 8.53 -7.28
C GLN A 128 4.83 7.03 -7.39
N ILE A 129 3.82 6.16 -7.47
CA ILE A 129 4.02 4.72 -7.67
C ILE A 129 4.78 4.46 -8.99
N VAL A 130 4.36 5.12 -10.07
CA VAL A 130 4.97 4.97 -11.40
C VAL A 130 6.42 5.48 -11.40
N GLU A 131 6.70 6.62 -10.78
CA GLU A 131 8.08 7.14 -10.62
C GLU A 131 8.97 6.18 -9.81
N ASN A 132 8.44 5.59 -8.74
CA ASN A 132 9.15 4.58 -7.96
C ASN A 132 9.45 3.34 -8.80
N THR A 133 8.54 2.92 -9.68
CA THR A 133 8.78 1.81 -10.62
C THR A 133 9.92 2.14 -11.58
N ALA A 134 10.00 3.36 -12.15
CA ALA A 134 11.14 3.77 -12.97
C ALA A 134 12.47 3.70 -12.19
N ALA A 135 12.50 4.23 -10.96
CA ALA A 135 13.70 4.17 -10.13
C ALA A 135 14.16 2.72 -9.87
N GLN A 136 13.23 1.79 -9.65
CA GLN A 136 13.52 0.37 -9.49
C GLN A 136 14.08 -0.26 -10.77
N ILE A 137 13.47 0.02 -11.92
CA ILE A 137 13.94 -0.47 -13.24
C ILE A 137 15.37 0.02 -13.51
N SER A 138 15.64 1.32 -13.34
CA SER A 138 16.97 1.87 -13.54
C SER A 138 18.01 1.26 -12.58
N LEU A 139 17.66 1.08 -11.31
CA LEU A 139 18.56 0.47 -10.33
C LEU A 139 18.86 -1.00 -10.65
N ALA A 140 17.86 -1.76 -11.10
CA ALA A 140 18.05 -3.14 -11.52
C ALA A 140 18.99 -3.22 -12.73
N HIS A 141 18.81 -2.34 -13.71
CA HIS A 141 19.67 -2.28 -14.90
C HIS A 141 21.13 -1.96 -14.55
N VAL A 142 21.36 -0.96 -13.69
CA VAL A 142 22.73 -0.62 -13.24
C VAL A 142 23.40 -1.78 -12.51
N ARG A 143 22.65 -2.52 -11.67
CA ARG A 143 23.19 -3.71 -10.97
C ARG A 143 23.56 -4.82 -11.94
N GLU A 144 22.75 -5.05 -12.97
CA GLU A 144 22.96 -6.11 -13.95
C GLU A 144 24.04 -5.76 -14.99
N MET A 145 24.31 -4.47 -15.22
CA MET A 145 25.41 -4.01 -16.10
C MET A 145 26.75 -3.83 -15.36
N ALA A 146 26.74 -3.87 -14.03
CA ALA A 146 27.95 -3.85 -13.20
C ALA A 146 28.82 -5.15 -13.16
N PRO A 147 28.49 -6.33 -13.76
CA PRO A 147 29.27 -7.54 -13.53
C PRO A 147 30.70 -7.54 -14.07
N ASP A 148 31.07 -6.66 -14.99
CA ASP A 148 32.39 -6.76 -15.64
C ASP A 148 33.44 -5.81 -15.08
N ARG A 149 33.04 -4.71 -14.42
CA ARG A 149 34.02 -3.72 -13.95
C ARG A 149 34.91 -4.29 -12.83
N TRP A 150 34.35 -5.09 -11.93
CA TRP A 150 35.12 -5.73 -10.85
C TRP A 150 36.00 -6.88 -11.34
N GLN A 151 35.61 -7.61 -12.40
CA GLN A 151 36.45 -8.64 -13.01
C GLN A 151 37.57 -8.02 -13.84
N THR A 152 37.27 -7.01 -14.65
CA THR A 152 38.28 -6.29 -15.44
C THR A 152 39.31 -5.56 -14.54
N ASP A 153 38.86 -4.93 -13.45
CA ASP A 153 39.76 -4.28 -12.49
C ASP A 153 40.63 -5.29 -11.74
N HIS A 154 40.14 -6.51 -11.47
CA HIS A 154 40.93 -7.58 -10.85
C HIS A 154 41.94 -8.23 -11.80
N GLU A 155 41.66 -8.26 -13.10
CA GLU A 155 42.60 -8.75 -14.12
C GLU A 155 43.68 -7.72 -14.48
N LEU A 156 43.35 -6.42 -14.43
CA LEU A 156 44.31 -5.34 -14.70
C LEU A 156 45.18 -4.97 -13.49
N PHE A 157 44.71 -5.22 -12.26
CA PHE A 157 45.46 -4.99 -11.03
C PHE A 157 45.58 -6.28 -10.20
N PRO A 158 46.56 -7.15 -10.48
CA PRO A 158 46.84 -8.29 -9.62
C PRO A 158 47.10 -7.81 -8.19
N PRO A 159 46.59 -8.51 -7.16
CA PRO A 159 46.65 -8.04 -5.79
C PRO A 159 48.11 -7.87 -5.35
N LEU A 160 48.52 -6.60 -5.16
CA LEU A 160 49.77 -6.29 -4.50
C LEU A 160 49.74 -6.88 -3.07
N PRO A 161 50.90 -7.34 -2.54
CA PRO A 161 50.97 -7.92 -1.21
C PRO A 161 50.38 -6.94 -0.18
N ARG A 162 49.34 -7.38 0.54
CA ARG A 162 48.65 -6.62 1.58
C ARG A 162 49.65 -6.06 2.60
N GLN A 163 50.00 -4.78 2.47
CA GLN A 163 50.48 -4.00 3.60
C GLN A 163 49.28 -3.63 4.47
N ARG A 164 49.29 -4.19 5.68
CA ARG A 164 48.31 -3.98 6.73
C ARG A 164 48.40 -2.51 7.17
N THR A 165 47.54 -1.65 6.62
CA THR A 165 47.31 -0.31 7.17
C THR A 165 45.92 -0.25 7.79
N TYR A 166 45.94 0.22 9.03
CA TYR A 166 44.84 0.40 9.95
C TYR A 166 44.36 1.85 9.81
N SER A 167 43.12 2.11 9.40
CA SER A 167 42.41 3.36 9.75
C SER A 167 40.91 3.36 9.36
N SER A 168 40.10 3.82 10.33
CA SER A 168 38.82 4.55 10.33
C SER A 168 37.81 4.37 9.17
N GLN A 169 36.56 3.96 9.40
CA GLN A 169 35.47 4.69 10.09
C GLN A 169 35.11 6.03 9.41
N VAL A 170 34.09 6.04 8.54
CA VAL A 170 33.17 7.18 8.27
C VAL A 170 31.82 6.62 7.79
N GLU A 171 30.75 7.28 8.27
CA GLU A 171 29.31 7.03 8.15
C GLU A 171 28.71 7.24 6.74
N MET A 172 27.54 6.64 6.48
CA MET A 172 26.48 7.19 5.59
C MET A 172 25.18 6.36 5.78
N GLU A 173 24.23 6.87 6.58
CA GLU A 173 23.02 7.62 6.18
C GLU A 173 21.78 6.73 5.97
N SER A 174 20.86 6.88 6.93
CA SER A 174 19.60 6.16 7.09
C SER A 174 18.44 7.11 6.75
N MET A 175 17.70 6.84 5.67
CA MET A 175 16.45 7.56 5.34
C MET A 175 15.23 6.91 6.01
N SER A 176 14.47 7.72 6.76
CA SER A 176 13.33 7.33 7.59
C SER A 176 12.00 7.24 6.82
N TRP A 177 11.25 6.15 7.05
CA TRP A 177 9.93 5.84 6.47
C TRP A 177 8.76 6.10 7.46
N THR A 178 8.42 7.36 7.73
CA THR A 178 7.30 7.69 8.64
C THR A 178 6.27 8.60 7.95
N THR A 179 5.37 8.01 7.17
CA THR A 179 4.16 8.68 6.63
C THR A 179 3.02 7.69 6.34
N LEU A 180 2.63 6.83 7.30
CA LEU A 180 1.44 5.97 7.08
C LEU A 180 0.51 5.67 8.27
N THR A 181 0.75 6.15 9.49
CA THR A 181 -0.07 5.71 10.64
C THR A 181 -0.87 6.78 11.38
N ASP A 182 -0.82 8.05 10.99
CA ASP A 182 -1.47 9.10 11.79
C ASP A 182 -2.77 9.63 11.17
N HIS A 183 -3.82 8.81 11.16
CA HIS A 183 -5.20 9.29 11.00
C HIS A 183 -6.16 8.42 11.84
N ARG A 184 -6.16 8.66 13.16
CA ARG A 184 -7.27 8.22 14.03
C ARG A 184 -7.53 9.20 15.18
N ARG A 185 -8.47 10.12 14.98
CA ARG A 185 -9.56 10.45 15.95
C ARG A 185 -10.37 11.65 15.47
N SER A 186 -11.59 11.38 14.99
CA SER A 186 -12.85 12.05 15.36
C SER A 186 -13.92 11.62 14.38
N SER A 187 -14.72 10.62 14.75
CA SER A 187 -15.92 10.26 14.01
C SER A 187 -17.06 10.16 15.02
N THR A 188 -17.75 11.27 15.21
CA THR A 188 -19.10 11.33 15.75
C THR A 188 -20.01 10.61 14.77
N SER A 189 -20.73 9.59 15.25
CA SER A 189 -21.69 8.80 14.48
C SER A 189 -22.74 9.70 13.80
N PRO A 190 -22.94 9.61 12.47
CA PRO A 190 -24.07 10.27 11.84
C PRO A 190 -25.34 9.53 12.24
N SER A 191 -26.23 10.25 12.93
CA SER A 191 -27.62 9.86 13.15
C SER A 191 -28.28 9.59 11.80
N TYR A 192 -28.95 8.43 11.67
CA TYR A 192 -29.78 8.08 10.51
C TYR A 192 -30.86 9.14 10.30
N ALA A 193 -30.63 10.07 9.37
CA ALA A 193 -31.61 11.07 8.96
C ALA A 193 -32.48 10.49 7.83
N THR A 194 -33.78 10.65 8.05
CA THR A 194 -34.94 10.32 7.23
C THR A 194 -34.75 10.60 5.73
N LEU A 195 -34.95 9.57 4.90
CA LEU A 195 -34.99 9.69 3.44
C LEU A 195 -36.15 10.60 2.98
N PRO A 196 -35.98 11.41 1.92
CA PRO A 196 -37.08 12.21 1.37
C PRO A 196 -38.11 11.31 0.67
N ASN A 197 -39.39 11.62 0.88
CA ASN A 197 -40.52 10.99 0.19
C ASN A 197 -40.34 11.04 -1.34
N ALA A 198 -40.11 9.88 -1.95
CA ALA A 198 -40.05 9.74 -3.39
C ALA A 198 -41.48 9.69 -3.99
N PRO A 199 -41.69 10.27 -5.19
CA PRO A 199 -43.00 10.29 -5.84
C PRO A 199 -43.47 8.89 -6.22
N SER A 200 -44.79 8.67 -6.19
CA SER A 200 -45.44 7.39 -6.50
C SER A 200 -45.22 6.99 -7.97
N TRP A 201 -44.34 6.03 -8.22
CA TRP A 201 -44.20 5.40 -9.54
C TRP A 201 -45.16 4.22 -9.64
N THR A 202 -46.16 4.35 -10.51
CA THR A 202 -47.06 3.26 -10.89
C THR A 202 -46.30 2.23 -11.74
N HIS A 203 -46.22 1.00 -11.23
CA HIS A 203 -45.77 -0.24 -11.89
C HIS A 203 -44.33 -0.22 -12.46
N ALA A 204 -43.33 -0.20 -11.57
CA ALA A 204 -41.99 -0.65 -11.93
C ALA A 204 -41.99 -2.17 -12.19
N PRO A 205 -41.24 -2.67 -13.18
CA PRO A 205 -41.11 -4.11 -13.42
C PRO A 205 -40.58 -4.79 -12.16
N VAL A 206 -41.16 -5.94 -11.80
CA VAL A 206 -40.72 -6.76 -10.67
C VAL A 206 -39.24 -7.07 -10.86
N THR A 207 -38.38 -6.45 -10.05
CA THR A 207 -36.94 -6.72 -10.09
C THR A 207 -36.70 -8.05 -9.40
N LEU A 208 -36.08 -9.01 -10.10
CA LEU A 208 -35.62 -10.26 -9.50
C LEU A 208 -34.44 -10.00 -8.56
N CYS A 209 -34.31 -10.83 -7.53
CA CYS A 209 -33.19 -10.80 -6.60
C CYS A 209 -31.86 -10.99 -7.36
N ARG A 210 -30.88 -10.12 -7.09
CA ARG A 210 -29.56 -10.18 -7.72
C ARG A 210 -28.54 -11.07 -7.00
N ALA A 211 -28.92 -11.72 -5.91
CA ALA A 211 -28.00 -12.59 -5.18
C ALA A 211 -27.69 -13.85 -6.00
N ARG A 212 -26.41 -14.25 -6.00
CA ARG A 212 -25.95 -15.51 -6.58
C ARG A 212 -26.17 -16.62 -5.57
N LEU A 213 -26.76 -17.73 -6.02
CA LEU A 213 -26.96 -18.88 -5.15
C LEU A 213 -25.62 -19.55 -4.83
N ARG A 214 -25.47 -19.98 -3.58
CA ARG A 214 -24.32 -20.77 -3.13
C ARG A 214 -24.48 -22.19 -3.68
N LEU A 215 -23.98 -22.42 -4.88
CA LEU A 215 -23.84 -23.79 -5.39
C LEU A 215 -22.64 -24.41 -4.67
N GLU A 216 -22.90 -25.02 -3.51
CA GLU A 216 -21.89 -25.73 -2.72
C GLU A 216 -21.30 -26.95 -3.46
N HIS A 217 -21.91 -27.34 -4.59
CA HIS A 217 -21.37 -28.33 -5.52
C HIS A 217 -21.29 -27.71 -6.92
N GLN A 218 -20.06 -27.40 -7.35
CA GLN A 218 -19.75 -26.97 -8.72
C GLN A 218 -20.26 -28.01 -9.72
N ILE A 219 -21.42 -27.76 -10.31
CA ILE A 219 -21.77 -28.41 -11.57
C ILE A 219 -20.84 -27.79 -12.62
N ILE A 220 -20.05 -28.65 -13.26
CA ILE A 220 -19.10 -28.33 -14.32
C ILE A 220 -19.88 -27.67 -15.47
N GLY A 221 -19.91 -26.35 -15.49
CA GLY A 221 -20.67 -25.55 -16.43
C GLY A 221 -20.95 -24.18 -15.84
N GLY A 222 -20.02 -23.24 -16.03
CA GLY A 222 -19.90 -21.94 -15.33
C GLY A 222 -21.03 -20.91 -15.51
N GLY A 223 -22.29 -21.34 -15.53
CA GLY A 223 -23.45 -20.47 -15.46
C GLY A 223 -23.63 -19.92 -14.04
N ILE A 224 -23.74 -18.59 -13.93
CA ILE A 224 -24.10 -17.94 -12.66
C ILE A 224 -25.60 -18.10 -12.45
N VAL A 225 -26.01 -18.81 -11.40
CA VAL A 225 -27.42 -18.95 -11.02
C VAL A 225 -27.79 -17.85 -10.04
N TYR A 226 -28.79 -17.05 -10.40
CA TYR A 226 -29.36 -16.00 -9.56
C TYR A 226 -30.61 -16.49 -8.84
N CYS A 227 -30.89 -15.92 -7.68
CA CYS A 227 -32.13 -16.16 -6.97
C CYS A 227 -33.34 -15.67 -7.79
N SER A 228 -34.35 -16.53 -7.96
CA SER A 228 -35.58 -16.24 -8.71
C SER A 228 -36.64 -15.51 -7.87
N ALA A 229 -36.41 -15.28 -6.58
CA ALA A 229 -37.34 -14.58 -5.72
C ALA A 229 -37.48 -13.10 -6.13
N PRO A 230 -38.68 -12.50 -6.00
CA PRO A 230 -38.85 -11.07 -6.22
C PRO A 230 -38.03 -10.28 -5.18
N ALA A 231 -37.43 -9.18 -5.62
CA ALA A 231 -36.75 -8.26 -4.71
C ALA A 231 -37.79 -7.50 -3.87
N ASP A 232 -37.42 -7.18 -2.63
CA ASP A 232 -38.31 -6.50 -1.69
C ASP A 232 -38.33 -4.99 -1.93
N GLY A 233 -39.25 -4.53 -2.78
CA GLY A 233 -39.62 -3.13 -3.02
C GLY A 233 -38.47 -2.17 -3.37
N TRP A 234 -37.70 -1.78 -2.36
CA TRP A 234 -36.59 -0.85 -2.42
C TRP A 234 -35.21 -1.53 -2.47
N SER A 235 -35.15 -2.81 -2.05
CA SER A 235 -33.94 -3.61 -2.10
C SER A 235 -33.73 -4.24 -3.47
N ARG A 236 -32.46 -4.53 -3.81
CA ARG A 236 -32.08 -5.34 -4.98
C ARG A 236 -32.11 -6.84 -4.66
N TRP A 237 -32.39 -7.20 -3.42
CA TRP A 237 -32.40 -8.56 -2.92
C TRP A 237 -33.79 -8.92 -2.37
N CYS A 238 -34.12 -10.21 -2.33
CA CYS A 238 -35.26 -10.66 -1.55
C CYS A 238 -34.95 -10.50 -0.05
N ALA A 239 -35.97 -10.52 0.81
CA ALA A 239 -35.81 -10.32 2.25
C ALA A 239 -34.76 -11.26 2.89
N GLU A 240 -34.71 -12.52 2.44
CA GLU A 240 -33.73 -13.51 2.92
C GLU A 240 -32.29 -13.12 2.54
N HIS A 241 -32.04 -12.83 1.25
CA HIS A 241 -30.71 -12.44 0.80
C HIS A 241 -30.28 -11.04 1.29
N GLN A 242 -31.23 -10.14 1.57
CA GLN A 242 -30.96 -8.88 2.24
C GLN A 242 -30.39 -9.12 3.65
N LYS A 243 -31.06 -9.97 4.44
CA LYS A 243 -30.61 -10.34 5.78
C LYS A 243 -29.25 -11.01 5.74
N ASP A 244 -29.03 -11.95 4.82
CA ASP A 244 -27.73 -12.61 4.68
C ASP A 244 -26.62 -11.66 4.25
N PHE A 245 -26.94 -10.66 3.42
CA PHE A 245 -26.01 -9.61 3.03
C PHE A 245 -25.61 -8.75 4.23
N GLU A 246 -26.58 -8.32 5.05
CA GLU A 246 -26.33 -7.54 6.26
C GLU A 246 -25.47 -8.31 7.28
N ILE A 247 -25.77 -9.60 7.48
CA ILE A 247 -24.97 -10.50 8.33
C ILE A 247 -23.54 -10.60 7.79
N ALA A 248 -23.38 -10.87 6.48
CA ALA A 248 -22.07 -10.97 5.86
C ALA A 248 -21.27 -9.66 5.95
N LEU A 249 -21.94 -8.51 5.78
CA LEU A 249 -21.34 -7.19 5.87
C LEU A 249 -20.88 -6.90 7.32
N TYR A 250 -21.72 -7.19 8.31
CA TYR A 250 -21.38 -7.06 9.72
C TYR A 250 -20.15 -7.90 10.09
N HIS A 251 -20.14 -9.19 9.73
CA HIS A 251 -19.00 -10.06 9.99
C HIS A 251 -17.73 -9.63 9.24
N GLY A 252 -17.87 -9.17 7.99
CA GLY A 252 -16.76 -8.62 7.21
C GLY A 252 -16.15 -7.40 7.89
N ASN A 253 -16.97 -6.44 8.31
CA ASN A 253 -16.52 -5.24 9.01
C ASN A 253 -15.84 -5.56 10.35
N LYS A 254 -16.38 -6.51 11.11
CA LYS A 254 -15.75 -6.97 12.36
C LYS A 254 -14.34 -7.52 12.10
N LYS A 255 -14.20 -8.44 11.13
CA LYS A 255 -12.89 -9.01 10.77
C LYS A 255 -11.89 -7.96 10.26
N ILE A 256 -12.37 -6.95 9.54
CA ILE A 256 -11.52 -5.81 9.13
C ILE A 256 -11.04 -5.03 10.35
N SER A 257 -11.93 -4.77 11.32
CA SER A 257 -11.56 -4.11 12.57
C SER A 257 -10.49 -4.90 13.32
N ASP A 258 -10.69 -6.21 13.50
CA ASP A 258 -9.75 -7.09 14.18
C ASP A 258 -8.38 -7.11 13.46
N CYS A 259 -8.38 -7.19 12.12
CA CYS A 259 -7.17 -7.07 11.30
C CYS A 259 -6.43 -5.73 11.45
N ASN A 260 -7.16 -4.62 11.59
CA ASN A 260 -6.55 -3.31 11.73
C ASN A 260 -5.82 -3.16 13.08
N GLU A 261 -6.36 -3.76 14.14
CA GLU A 261 -5.70 -3.78 15.45
C GLU A 261 -4.38 -4.56 15.43
N LEU A 262 -4.31 -5.63 14.62
CA LEU A 262 -3.09 -6.43 14.44
C LEU A 262 -2.02 -5.74 13.59
N GLY A 263 -2.42 -4.84 12.68
CA GLY A 263 -1.50 -4.15 11.76
C GLY A 263 -0.44 -3.30 12.46
N GLU A 264 -0.81 -2.56 13.50
CA GLU A 264 0.12 -1.70 14.24
C GLU A 264 1.18 -2.54 14.98
N ALA A 265 0.76 -3.65 15.60
CA ALA A 265 1.68 -4.56 16.29
C ALA A 265 2.62 -5.28 15.30
N ALA A 266 2.16 -5.63 14.09
CA ALA A 266 3.03 -6.19 13.06
C ALA A 266 4.13 -5.20 12.62
N LEU A 267 3.82 -3.91 12.50
CA LEU A 267 4.81 -2.87 12.20
C LEU A 267 5.84 -2.71 13.33
N GLN A 268 5.42 -2.82 14.59
CA GLN A 268 6.33 -2.78 15.73
C GLN A 268 7.28 -3.98 15.73
N ILE A 269 6.78 -5.18 15.43
CA ILE A 269 7.60 -6.39 15.27
C ILE A 269 8.62 -6.20 14.16
N GLU A 270 8.20 -5.70 13.00
CA GLU A 270 9.10 -5.47 11.87
C GLU A 270 10.24 -4.50 12.25
N ARG A 271 9.92 -3.39 12.91
CA ARG A 271 10.94 -2.43 13.39
C ARG A 271 11.89 -3.10 14.37
N ALA A 272 11.37 -3.82 15.37
CA ALA A 272 12.19 -4.51 16.38
C ALA A 272 13.14 -5.53 15.74
N VAL A 273 12.66 -6.32 14.77
CA VAL A 273 13.50 -7.30 14.04
C VAL A 273 14.61 -6.60 13.26
N ARG A 274 14.35 -5.44 12.66
CA ARG A 274 15.37 -4.68 11.92
C ARG A 274 16.39 -4.01 12.84
N THR A 275 15.95 -3.39 13.94
CA THR A 275 16.83 -2.58 14.79
C THR A 275 17.57 -3.39 15.84
N HIS A 276 17.00 -4.51 16.30
CA HIS A 276 17.44 -5.20 17.52
C HIS A 276 17.72 -6.68 17.27
N ALA A 277 18.15 -7.03 16.05
CA ALA A 277 18.44 -8.41 15.66
C ALA A 277 19.46 -9.12 16.56
N SER A 278 20.33 -8.38 17.25
CA SER A 278 21.36 -8.91 18.16
C SER A 278 20.91 -9.11 19.61
N THR A 279 19.78 -8.51 20.02
CA THR A 279 19.31 -8.53 21.42
C THR A 279 18.00 -9.27 21.62
N ILE A 280 17.33 -9.68 20.53
CA ILE A 280 16.07 -10.42 20.61
C ILE A 280 16.29 -11.84 21.17
N THR A 281 15.50 -12.20 22.17
CA THR A 281 15.55 -13.52 22.79
C THR A 281 14.77 -14.55 21.94
N LEU A 282 15.09 -15.84 22.09
CA LEU A 282 14.36 -16.91 21.39
C LEU A 282 12.85 -16.88 21.69
N ALA A 283 12.49 -16.68 22.96
CA ALA A 283 11.09 -16.59 23.40
C ALA A 283 10.35 -15.37 22.82
N GLU A 284 11.04 -14.26 22.54
CA GLU A 284 10.46 -13.12 21.83
C GLU A 284 10.23 -13.44 20.35
N VAL A 285 11.18 -14.11 19.70
CA VAL A 285 11.02 -14.55 18.30
C VAL A 285 9.83 -15.49 18.15
N ASP A 286 9.65 -16.45 19.06
CA ASP A 286 8.50 -17.37 19.04
C ASP A 286 7.16 -16.64 19.17
N ARG A 287 7.07 -15.69 20.13
CA ARG A 287 5.88 -14.84 20.29
C ARG A 287 5.58 -14.04 19.03
N HIS A 288 6.60 -13.49 18.38
CA HIS A 288 6.42 -12.75 17.11
C HIS A 288 5.96 -13.66 15.98
N ILE A 289 6.49 -14.89 15.87
CA ILE A 289 6.06 -15.86 14.85
C ILE A 289 4.59 -16.23 15.04
N GLU A 290 4.16 -16.51 16.28
CA GLU A 290 2.77 -16.82 16.60
C GLU A 290 1.84 -15.64 16.27
N PHE A 291 2.24 -14.43 16.63
CA PHE A 291 1.49 -13.21 16.30
C PHE A 291 1.30 -13.02 14.79
N ILE A 292 2.39 -13.15 14.00
CA ILE A 292 2.32 -13.00 12.54
C ILE A 292 1.44 -14.09 11.93
N ARG A 293 1.48 -15.32 12.45
CA ARG A 293 0.60 -16.42 12.01
C ARG A 293 -0.87 -16.09 12.27
N HIS A 294 -1.19 -15.58 13.46
CA HIS A 294 -2.54 -15.14 13.79
C HIS A 294 -3.02 -14.02 12.85
N TYR A 295 -2.15 -13.06 12.54
CA TYR A 295 -2.49 -11.98 11.63
C TYR A 295 -2.74 -12.44 10.19
N LEU A 296 -1.91 -13.36 9.69
CA LEU A 296 -2.14 -14.00 8.40
C LEU A 296 -3.51 -14.69 8.33
N THR A 297 -3.88 -15.45 9.37
CA THR A 297 -5.21 -16.07 9.47
C THR A 297 -6.33 -15.03 9.38
N ALA A 298 -6.23 -13.94 10.15
CA ALA A 298 -7.23 -12.88 10.14
C ALA A 298 -7.38 -12.23 8.74
N ILE A 299 -6.28 -11.99 8.02
CA ILE A 299 -6.33 -11.43 6.66
C ILE A 299 -6.97 -12.42 5.69
N HIS A 300 -6.66 -13.72 5.78
CA HIS A 300 -7.32 -14.74 4.97
C HIS A 300 -8.83 -14.77 5.21
N GLU A 301 -9.26 -14.64 6.47
CA GLU A 301 -10.68 -14.55 6.82
C GLU A 301 -11.37 -13.30 6.25
N VAL A 302 -10.66 -12.17 6.19
CA VAL A 302 -11.15 -10.95 5.51
C VAL A 302 -11.31 -11.19 4.01
N VAL A 303 -10.32 -11.80 3.36
CA VAL A 303 -10.36 -12.13 1.93
C VAL A 303 -11.52 -13.09 1.61
N GLU A 304 -11.73 -14.09 2.47
CA GLU A 304 -12.87 -15.01 2.34
C GLU A 304 -14.22 -14.30 2.54
N SER A 305 -14.30 -13.38 3.50
CA SER A 305 -15.52 -12.59 3.74
C SER A 305 -15.83 -11.67 2.56
N GLY A 306 -14.81 -11.09 1.92
CA GLY A 306 -14.93 -10.34 0.66
C GLY A 306 -15.51 -11.21 -0.46
N ARG A 307 -15.00 -12.44 -0.65
CA ARG A 307 -15.56 -13.41 -1.61
C ARG A 307 -17.03 -13.75 -1.30
N ASN A 308 -17.38 -13.84 -0.02
CA ASN A 308 -18.77 -14.07 0.38
C ASN A 308 -19.66 -12.86 0.06
N LEU A 309 -19.16 -11.62 0.15
CA LEU A 309 -19.88 -10.41 -0.22
C LEU A 309 -20.06 -10.27 -1.74
N GLU A 310 -19.08 -10.70 -2.54
CA GLU A 310 -19.17 -10.70 -4.01
C GLU A 310 -20.38 -11.50 -4.54
N ARG A 311 -20.90 -12.46 -3.76
CA ARG A 311 -22.13 -13.21 -4.11
C ARG A 311 -23.37 -12.30 -4.19
N PHE A 312 -23.37 -11.19 -3.46
CA PHE A 312 -24.50 -10.26 -3.39
C PHE A 312 -24.34 -9.06 -4.33
N THR A 313 -23.11 -8.58 -4.47
CA THR A 313 -22.81 -7.35 -5.22
C THR A 313 -22.50 -7.59 -6.69
N GLY A 314 -22.10 -8.82 -7.05
CA GLY A 314 -21.48 -9.10 -8.33
C GLY A 314 -20.03 -8.59 -8.41
N PRO A 315 -19.37 -8.74 -9.57
CA PRO A 315 -17.95 -8.38 -9.76
C PRO A 315 -17.70 -6.87 -9.84
N ALA A 316 -18.76 -6.05 -9.96
CA ALA A 316 -18.63 -4.61 -10.02
C ALA A 316 -18.53 -4.03 -8.59
N PRO A 317 -17.51 -3.21 -8.28
CA PRO A 317 -17.34 -2.61 -6.97
C PRO A 317 -18.53 -1.68 -6.66
N TYR A 318 -19.19 -1.89 -5.52
CA TYR A 318 -20.19 -0.95 -5.02
C TYR A 318 -19.49 0.28 -4.43
N PRO A 319 -20.01 1.50 -4.66
CA PRO A 319 -19.42 2.74 -4.15
C PRO A 319 -19.48 2.88 -2.62
N TYR A 320 -20.25 2.04 -1.92
CA TYR A 320 -20.53 2.20 -0.47
C TYR A 320 -19.82 1.19 0.43
N ILE A 321 -19.22 0.13 -0.12
CA ILE A 321 -18.40 -0.80 0.66
C ILE A 321 -16.98 -0.52 0.22
N PRO A 322 -16.13 0.15 1.03
CA PRO A 322 -14.73 0.32 0.66
C PRO A 322 -14.17 -1.08 0.47
N PRO A 323 -13.86 -1.49 -0.78
CA PRO A 323 -13.28 -2.81 -0.97
C PRO A 323 -11.94 -2.74 -0.25
N LEU A 324 -11.74 -3.61 0.74
CA LEU A 324 -10.39 -3.96 1.12
C LEU A 324 -9.82 -4.58 -0.15
N LYS A 325 -9.11 -3.76 -0.95
CA LYS A 325 -8.76 -4.12 -2.32
C LYS A 325 -8.03 -5.44 -2.20
N ARG A 326 -8.60 -6.51 -2.80
CA ARG A 326 -8.04 -7.87 -2.73
C ARG A 326 -6.54 -7.86 -3.03
N SER A 327 -6.11 -6.99 -3.94
CA SER A 327 -4.70 -6.71 -4.22
C SER A 327 -3.90 -6.21 -3.01
N ALA A 328 -4.41 -5.25 -2.22
CA ALA A 328 -3.76 -4.77 -1.00
C ALA A 328 -3.65 -5.87 0.06
N ALA A 329 -4.69 -6.70 0.25
CA ALA A 329 -4.62 -7.85 1.15
C ALA A 329 -3.55 -8.86 0.72
N LEU A 330 -3.44 -9.15 -0.58
CA LEU A 330 -2.41 -10.04 -1.12
C LEU A 330 -0.98 -9.50 -0.93
N VAL A 331 -0.79 -8.19 -1.12
CA VAL A 331 0.49 -7.52 -0.86
C VAL A 331 0.86 -7.61 0.63
N LEU A 332 -0.12 -7.42 1.51
CA LEU A 332 0.08 -7.54 2.96
C LEU A 332 0.42 -8.98 3.37
N ILE A 333 -0.30 -9.98 2.84
CA ILE A 333 0.01 -11.41 3.05
C ILE A 333 1.47 -11.69 2.69
N LYS A 334 1.90 -11.30 1.48
CA LYS A 334 3.28 -11.52 1.03
C LYS A 334 4.32 -10.84 1.93
N SER A 335 4.00 -9.66 2.44
CA SER A 335 4.87 -8.91 3.35
C SER A 335 5.00 -9.63 4.71
N LEU A 336 3.89 -10.13 5.26
CA LEU A 336 3.87 -10.89 6.51
C LEU A 336 4.58 -12.25 6.37
N GLU A 337 4.42 -12.93 5.24
CA GLU A 337 5.18 -14.16 4.92
C GLU A 337 6.69 -13.91 4.91
N ASN A 338 7.14 -12.77 4.35
CA ASN A 338 8.55 -12.39 4.37
C ASN A 338 9.07 -12.11 5.79
N ILE A 339 8.25 -11.44 6.63
CA ILE A 339 8.57 -11.20 8.05
C ILE A 339 8.69 -12.55 8.78
N GLN A 340 7.72 -13.45 8.58
CA GLN A 340 7.73 -14.79 9.18
C GLN A 340 8.97 -15.59 8.77
N ALA A 341 9.32 -15.59 7.47
CA ALA A 341 10.53 -16.26 6.97
C ALA A 341 11.81 -15.69 7.60
N SER A 342 11.86 -14.37 7.82
CA SER A 342 12.99 -13.70 8.46
C SER A 342 13.10 -14.06 9.95
N LEU A 343 11.97 -14.13 10.66
CA LEU A 343 11.90 -14.59 12.05
C LEU A 343 12.32 -16.05 12.19
N LEU A 344 11.89 -16.94 11.29
CA LEU A 344 12.31 -18.35 11.29
C LEU A 344 13.82 -18.51 11.10
N LYS A 345 14.42 -17.70 10.22
CA LYS A 345 15.89 -17.65 10.06
C LYS A 345 16.60 -17.13 11.32
N ALA A 346 16.02 -16.15 12.01
CA ALA A 346 16.55 -15.66 13.28
C ALA A 346 16.47 -16.74 14.38
N HIS A 347 15.32 -17.40 14.49
CA HIS A 347 15.10 -18.53 15.39
C HIS A 347 16.16 -19.63 15.18
N GLN A 348 16.38 -20.05 13.93
CA GLN A 348 17.37 -21.08 13.61
C GLN A 348 18.80 -20.67 14.03
N ARG A 349 19.18 -19.40 13.83
CA ARG A 349 20.50 -18.89 14.25
C ARG A 349 20.67 -18.90 15.77
N LEU A 350 19.65 -18.46 16.50
CA LEU A 350 19.67 -18.44 17.97
C LEU A 350 19.70 -19.86 18.55
N PHE A 351 18.94 -20.78 17.97
CA PHE A 351 18.93 -22.19 18.36
C PHE A 351 20.32 -22.82 18.22
N LEU A 352 20.98 -22.61 17.07
CA LEU A 352 22.34 -23.11 16.84
C LEU A 352 23.39 -22.49 17.77
N GLN A 353 23.21 -21.24 18.20
CA GLN A 353 24.09 -20.60 19.18
C GLN A 353 23.91 -21.17 20.59
N GLN A 354 22.70 -21.63 20.94
CA GLN A 354 22.40 -22.21 22.25
C GLN A 354 22.97 -23.62 22.39
N ASP A 355 23.03 -24.37 21.29
CA ASP A 355 23.57 -25.73 21.23
C ASP A 355 25.09 -25.78 21.05
N GLN A 356 25.78 -24.65 20.81
CA GLN A 356 27.23 -24.66 20.87
C GLN A 356 27.65 -24.85 22.34
N PRO A 357 28.28 -26.00 22.69
CA PRO A 357 28.78 -26.20 24.04
C PRO A 357 29.71 -25.03 24.36
N ARG A 358 29.61 -24.47 25.57
CA ARG A 358 30.52 -23.42 26.07
C ARG A 358 31.98 -23.91 26.22
N GLU A 359 32.36 -24.96 25.52
CA GLU A 359 33.71 -25.49 25.37
C GLU A 359 34.54 -24.49 24.54
N GLY A 360 35.07 -23.47 25.20
CA GLY A 360 36.09 -22.63 24.59
C GLY A 360 36.23 -21.20 25.12
N ARG A 361 35.27 -20.66 25.88
CA ARG A 361 35.45 -19.31 26.47
C ARG A 361 36.44 -19.27 27.63
N PHE A 362 36.72 -20.42 28.26
CA PHE A 362 37.84 -20.50 29.22
C PHE A 362 39.21 -20.54 28.53
N GLY A 363 39.33 -21.06 27.30
CA GLY A 363 40.61 -21.18 26.61
C GLY A 363 41.16 -19.86 26.07
N SER A 364 40.30 -18.97 25.57
CA SER A 364 40.71 -17.68 25.01
C SER A 364 41.04 -16.63 26.08
N ALA A 365 40.35 -16.63 27.22
CA ALA A 365 40.72 -15.80 28.36
C ALA A 365 42.06 -16.21 28.98
N LEU A 366 42.35 -17.52 29.04
CA LEU A 366 43.64 -18.05 29.51
C LEU A 366 44.78 -17.78 28.53
N LEU A 367 44.54 -17.82 27.22
CA LEU A 367 45.51 -17.45 26.19
C LEU A 367 45.81 -15.94 26.14
N VAL A 368 44.80 -15.08 26.35
CA VAL A 368 45.02 -13.63 26.47
C VAL A 368 45.74 -13.29 27.79
N GLY A 369 45.39 -13.97 28.89
CA GLY A 369 46.12 -13.85 30.17
C GLY A 369 47.58 -14.30 30.08
N LEU A 370 47.86 -15.40 29.35
CA LEU A 370 49.22 -15.89 29.09
C LEU A 370 50.01 -14.94 28.18
N LEU A 371 49.38 -14.35 27.14
CA LEU A 371 50.05 -13.38 26.26
C LEU A 371 50.36 -12.06 26.99
N VAL A 372 49.45 -11.55 27.83
CA VAL A 372 49.69 -10.33 28.63
C VAL A 372 50.73 -10.58 29.73
N GLY A 373 50.73 -11.76 30.36
CA GLY A 373 51.75 -12.16 31.33
C GLY A 373 53.15 -12.35 30.71
N SER A 374 53.21 -12.84 29.47
CA SER A 374 54.48 -13.03 28.74
C SER A 374 55.13 -11.70 28.34
N MET A 375 54.33 -10.70 27.99
CA MET A 375 54.86 -9.36 27.68
C MET A 375 55.36 -8.62 28.92
N ALA A 376 54.72 -8.80 30.09
CA ALA A 376 55.18 -8.18 31.34
C ALA A 376 56.55 -8.69 31.81
N ALA A 377 56.88 -9.95 31.52
CA ALA A 377 58.19 -10.55 31.85
C ALA A 377 59.33 -10.04 30.95
N TRP A 378 59.04 -9.57 29.73
CA TRP A 378 60.05 -9.03 28.81
C TRP A 378 60.38 -7.56 29.06
N PHE A 379 59.48 -6.80 29.68
CA PHE A 379 59.67 -5.35 29.90
C PHE A 379 60.19 -4.97 31.30
N GLY A 380 60.63 -5.93 32.13
CA GLY A 380 61.38 -5.61 33.35
C GLY A 380 60.68 -4.65 34.31
N MET A 381 59.36 -4.73 34.46
CA MET A 381 58.61 -3.91 35.41
C MET A 381 58.27 -4.70 36.68
N SER A 382 59.27 -4.86 37.54
CA SER A 382 59.18 -5.62 38.79
C SER A 382 58.35 -4.96 39.91
N SER A 383 57.80 -3.75 39.69
CA SER A 383 57.31 -2.93 40.80
C SER A 383 55.82 -2.56 40.76
N ILE A 384 55.07 -2.96 39.73
CA ILE A 384 53.63 -2.59 39.60
C ILE A 384 52.70 -3.82 39.54
N ALA A 385 53.25 -5.04 39.39
CA ALA A 385 52.45 -6.25 39.19
C ALA A 385 51.68 -6.75 40.44
N SER A 386 51.98 -6.27 41.65
CA SER A 386 51.29 -6.73 42.87
C SER A 386 49.90 -6.13 43.10
N TRP A 387 49.53 -5.04 42.41
CA TRP A 387 48.22 -4.39 42.61
C TRP A 387 47.15 -4.80 41.60
N LEU A 388 47.51 -5.38 40.45
CA LEU A 388 46.53 -5.78 39.43
C LEU A 388 46.09 -7.25 39.52
N ILE A 389 46.88 -8.12 40.16
CA ILE A 389 46.51 -9.54 40.31
C ILE A 389 45.54 -9.74 41.50
N GLY A 390 45.53 -8.84 42.49
CA GLY A 390 44.61 -8.91 43.64
C GLY A 390 43.14 -8.56 43.32
N GLY A 391 42.87 -7.83 42.24
CA GLY A 391 41.51 -7.41 41.87
C GLY A 391 40.73 -8.40 40.99
N ALA A 392 41.43 -9.27 40.26
CA ALA A 392 40.80 -10.21 39.31
C ALA A 392 40.29 -11.50 39.98
N ALA A 393 40.73 -11.81 41.20
CA ALA A 393 40.32 -13.02 41.92
C ALA A 393 38.97 -12.89 42.65
N VAL A 394 38.43 -11.67 42.82
CA VAL A 394 37.19 -11.43 43.60
C VAL A 394 35.92 -11.44 42.75
N LEU A 395 36.01 -11.35 41.42
CA LEU A 395 34.84 -11.29 40.52
C LEU A 395 34.47 -12.62 39.83
N VAL A 396 35.11 -13.73 40.22
CA VAL A 396 34.78 -15.08 39.69
C VAL A 396 34.02 -15.95 40.71
N LEU A 397 33.68 -15.40 41.88
CA LEU A 397 32.86 -16.07 42.90
C LEU A 397 31.73 -15.16 43.42
N SER A 398 30.93 -14.58 42.52
CA SER A 398 29.62 -13.98 42.84
C SER A 398 28.65 -14.16 41.69
#